data_AF-A0A7Z7INN3-F1
#
_entry.id   AF-A0A7Z7INN3-F1
#
_cell.length_a   1.000
_cell.length_b   1.000
_cell.length_c   1.000
_cell.angle_alpha   90.00
_cell.angle_beta   90.00
_cell.angle_gamma   90.00
#
_symmetry.space_group_name_H-M   'P 1'
#
loop_
_entity.id
_entity.type
_entity.pdbx_description
1 polymer ?
#
loop_
_entity_poly.entity_id
_entity_poly.type
_entity_poly.pdbx_seq_one_letter_code
_entity_poly.pdbx_strand_id
1 'polypeptide(L)'
;MTKAALRTTTRRSSDLSKHSAEVFAEAEDHPVTVTRRDGEALVLMSQREAESRNRMLQFAAQLIGVAVDNAGPLAERMSTAFPWMLALSPEDRATCAQDLVDAARASFSTDQPHLVLAELTSWKETAAAIAAGLGRGEPEWLDDDDDVVVVRPWRWPPSAASLPLAPRRRSSTSRCATADAAKGWQDLAATIRNPLAEAWDFLTRTPLTKTPTNYPLRGDLGTISRGDKIHERWQHKPTLKGTARIWFFVADRTVYLEQVHTRHPNETK
;
A
#
# COMPACT_ATOMS: atom_id res chain seq x y z
N MET A 1 -24.59 13.93 -6.42
CA MET A 1 -23.30 13.26 -6.70
C MET A 1 -22.34 14.29 -7.26
N THR A 2 -21.50 14.85 -6.42
CA THR A 2 -20.53 15.87 -6.82
C THR A 2 -19.33 15.14 -7.40
N LYS A 3 -19.10 15.30 -8.71
CA LYS A 3 -17.87 14.90 -9.39
C LYS A 3 -16.72 15.51 -8.59
N ALA A 4 -15.88 14.70 -7.93
CA ALA A 4 -14.65 15.19 -7.32
C ALA A 4 -13.75 15.60 -8.50
N ALA A 5 -13.91 16.85 -8.95
CA ALA A 5 -13.00 17.45 -9.89
C ALA A 5 -11.61 17.37 -9.26
N LEU A 6 -10.65 16.83 -10.02
CA LEU A 6 -9.24 16.89 -9.66
C LEU A 6 -8.95 18.32 -9.24
N ARG A 7 -8.48 18.50 -8.01
CA ARG A 7 -8.01 19.80 -7.57
C ARG A 7 -6.83 20.15 -8.46
N THR A 8 -7.04 21.07 -9.36
CA THR A 8 -5.99 21.67 -10.16
C THR A 8 -6.10 23.16 -9.96
N THR A 9 -4.99 23.79 -9.64
CA THR A 9 -4.94 25.24 -9.50
C THR A 9 -4.11 25.83 -10.61
N THR A 10 -4.34 27.10 -10.87
CA THR A 10 -3.62 27.83 -11.91
C THR A 10 -2.90 29.01 -11.26
N ARG A 11 -1.60 29.13 -11.53
CA ARG A 11 -0.73 30.22 -11.05
C ARG A 11 -0.05 30.88 -12.24
N ARG A 12 0.30 32.16 -12.15
CA ARG A 12 1.15 32.80 -13.17
C ARG A 12 2.61 32.42 -12.95
N SER A 13 3.43 32.44 -14.00
CA SER A 13 4.89 32.24 -13.86
C SER A 13 5.53 33.23 -12.88
N SER A 14 5.00 34.46 -12.79
CA SER A 14 5.43 35.45 -11.79
C SER A 14 5.16 35.01 -10.36
N ASP A 15 4.08 34.27 -10.13
CA ASP A 15 3.71 33.79 -8.79
C ASP A 15 4.65 32.65 -8.37
N LEU A 16 4.97 31.73 -9.30
CA LEU A 16 5.99 30.70 -9.06
C LEU A 16 7.36 31.32 -8.74
N SER A 17 7.73 32.43 -9.40
CA SER A 17 9.00 33.11 -9.13
C SER A 17 9.02 33.87 -7.80
N LYS A 18 7.91 34.47 -7.38
CA LYS A 18 7.82 35.32 -6.18
C LYS A 18 7.42 34.58 -4.92
N HIS A 19 6.63 33.51 -5.05
CA HIS A 19 6.02 32.74 -3.97
C HIS A 19 6.29 31.24 -4.14
N SER A 20 7.53 30.88 -4.52
CA SER A 20 7.91 29.51 -4.90
C SER A 20 7.59 28.46 -3.83
N ALA A 21 7.84 28.75 -2.55
CA ALA A 21 7.58 27.82 -1.45
C ALA A 21 6.09 27.42 -1.34
N GLU A 22 5.18 28.38 -1.50
CA GLU A 22 3.74 28.12 -1.49
C GLU A 22 3.32 27.28 -2.71
N VAL A 23 3.85 27.61 -3.89
CA VAL A 23 3.55 26.88 -5.12
C VAL A 23 4.11 25.45 -5.08
N PHE A 24 5.27 25.23 -4.46
CA PHE A 24 5.81 23.88 -4.27
C PHE A 24 4.99 23.07 -3.27
N ALA A 25 4.61 23.64 -2.12
CA ALA A 25 3.74 22.97 -1.16
C ALA A 25 2.39 22.59 -1.78
N GLU A 26 1.85 23.46 -2.64
CA GLU A 26 0.63 23.19 -3.41
C GLU A 26 0.83 22.06 -4.43
N ALA A 27 1.96 22.05 -5.15
CA ALA A 27 2.31 21.00 -6.12
C ALA A 27 2.61 19.62 -5.50
N GLU A 28 2.93 19.58 -4.21
CA GLU A 28 3.04 18.34 -3.44
C GLU A 28 1.67 17.72 -3.13
N ASP A 29 0.62 18.54 -2.98
CA ASP A 29 -0.76 18.09 -2.76
C ASP A 29 -1.46 17.75 -4.08
N HIS A 30 -1.36 18.64 -5.07
CA HIS A 30 -2.02 18.45 -6.37
C HIS A 30 -1.36 19.21 -7.53
N PRO A 31 -1.55 18.80 -8.79
CA PRO A 31 -0.96 19.49 -9.94
C PRO A 31 -1.32 20.99 -10.00
N VAL A 32 -0.31 21.81 -10.27
CA VAL A 32 -0.43 23.26 -10.46
C VAL A 32 -0.09 23.61 -11.90
N THR A 33 -1.04 24.22 -12.61
CA THR A 33 -0.81 24.76 -13.95
C THR A 33 -0.17 26.14 -13.85
N VAL A 34 1.02 26.29 -14.42
CA VAL A 34 1.79 27.53 -14.45
C VAL A 34 1.65 28.18 -15.82
N THR A 35 0.91 29.29 -15.88
CA THR A 35 0.70 30.04 -17.13
C THR A 35 1.92 30.87 -17.49
N ARG A 36 2.22 30.93 -18.79
CA ARG A 36 3.37 31.65 -19.36
C ARG A 36 2.86 32.71 -20.34
N ARG A 37 3.57 33.85 -20.42
CA ARG A 37 3.20 34.95 -21.31
C ARG A 37 3.43 34.59 -22.79
N ASP A 38 4.55 33.91 -23.06
CA ASP A 38 5.04 33.64 -24.41
C ASP A 38 5.26 32.14 -24.65
N GLY A 39 4.32 31.29 -24.22
CA GLY A 39 4.41 29.84 -24.43
C GLY A 39 3.29 29.05 -23.79
N GLU A 40 3.32 27.74 -23.98
CA GLU A 40 2.36 26.81 -23.38
C GLU A 40 2.45 26.83 -21.85
N ALA A 41 1.31 26.65 -21.19
CA ALA A 41 1.28 26.44 -19.75
C ALA A 41 2.01 25.15 -19.38
N LEU A 42 2.79 25.20 -18.30
CA LEU A 42 3.48 24.01 -17.78
C LEU A 42 2.74 23.48 -16.57
N VAL A 43 2.83 22.18 -16.30
CA VAL A 43 2.24 21.60 -15.09
C VAL A 43 3.36 21.23 -14.12
N LEU A 44 3.30 21.80 -12.93
CA LEU A 44 4.15 21.44 -11.80
C LEU A 44 3.39 20.44 -10.93
N MET A 45 3.99 19.29 -10.67
CA MET A 45 3.41 18.24 -9.83
C MET A 45 4.53 17.46 -9.15
N SER A 46 4.22 16.75 -8.07
CA SER A 46 5.19 15.80 -7.48
C SER A 46 5.66 14.77 -8.52
N GLN A 47 6.91 14.32 -8.39
CA GLN A 47 7.45 13.24 -9.23
C GLN A 47 6.57 11.98 -9.16
N ARG A 48 6.08 11.65 -7.96
CA ARG A 48 5.18 10.51 -7.72
C ARG A 48 3.91 10.58 -8.56
N GLU A 49 3.31 11.76 -8.69
CA GLU A 49 2.11 11.97 -9.50
C GLU A 49 2.40 11.75 -10.99
N ALA A 50 3.50 12.33 -11.50
CA ALA A 50 3.93 12.15 -12.89
C ALA A 50 4.22 10.67 -13.20
N GLU A 51 4.96 9.98 -12.33
CA GLU A 51 5.25 8.55 -12.46
C GLU A 51 3.98 7.68 -12.41
N SER A 52 3.02 8.05 -11.57
CA SER A 52 1.74 7.33 -11.47
C SER A 52 0.92 7.44 -12.76
N ARG A 53 0.88 8.62 -13.37
CA ARG A 53 0.24 8.84 -14.68
C ARG A 53 0.91 8.01 -15.78
N ASN A 54 2.24 8.03 -15.84
CA ASN A 54 3.00 7.24 -16.82
C ASN A 54 2.77 5.74 -16.64
N ARG A 55 2.74 5.24 -15.40
CA ARG A 55 2.42 3.84 -15.11
C ARG A 55 1.00 3.48 -15.52
N MET A 56 0.03 4.38 -15.33
CA MET A 56 -1.35 4.17 -15.77
C MET A 56 -1.44 4.02 -17.30
N LEU A 57 -0.71 4.85 -18.05
CA LEU A 57 -0.64 4.78 -19.51
C LEU A 57 0.01 3.48 -19.99
N GLN A 58 1.10 3.05 -19.33
CA GLN A 58 1.73 1.76 -19.63
C GLN A 58 0.78 0.59 -19.37
N PHE A 59 0.02 0.66 -18.29
CA PHE A 59 -1.00 -0.34 -17.96
C PHE A 59 -2.15 -0.33 -18.99
N ALA A 60 -2.62 0.85 -19.41
CA ALA A 60 -3.63 1.00 -20.46
C ALA A 60 -3.17 0.37 -21.79
N ALA A 61 -1.91 0.59 -22.19
CA ALA A 61 -1.34 0.00 -23.39
C ALA A 61 -1.35 -1.53 -23.34
N GLN A 62 -1.03 -2.12 -22.19
CA GLN A 62 -1.09 -3.57 -21.99
C GLN A 62 -2.52 -4.10 -22.05
N LEU A 63 -3.48 -3.40 -21.42
CA LEU A 63 -4.90 -3.78 -21.50
C LEU A 63 -5.47 -3.69 -22.92
N ILE A 64 -5.04 -2.70 -23.72
CA ILE A 64 -5.42 -2.63 -25.15
C ILE A 64 -4.92 -3.88 -25.87
N GLY A 65 -3.67 -4.30 -25.61
CA GLY A 65 -3.12 -5.56 -26.14
C GLY A 65 -3.97 -6.79 -25.76
N VAL A 66 -4.38 -6.89 -24.49
CA VAL A 66 -5.26 -7.96 -24.01
C VAL A 66 -6.66 -7.93 -24.64
N ALA A 67 -7.17 -6.73 -24.94
CA ALA A 67 -8.50 -6.55 -25.51
C ALA A 67 -8.57 -6.87 -27.00
N VAL A 68 -7.49 -6.64 -27.75
CA VAL A 68 -7.43 -6.98 -29.18
C VAL A 68 -7.04 -8.44 -29.43
N ASP A 69 -6.42 -9.09 -28.44
CA ASP A 69 -6.19 -10.52 -28.45
C ASP A 69 -7.51 -11.27 -28.20
N ASN A 70 -7.81 -12.25 -29.06
CA ASN A 70 -9.01 -13.08 -29.00
C ASN A 70 -8.71 -14.55 -28.61
N ALA A 71 -7.48 -14.85 -28.18
CA ALA A 71 -7.08 -16.20 -27.79
C ALA A 71 -7.52 -16.52 -26.34
N GLY A 72 -8.51 -17.42 -26.20
CA GLY A 72 -8.89 -17.97 -24.90
C GLY A 72 -9.63 -17.00 -23.96
N PRO A 73 -9.93 -17.39 -22.72
CA PRO A 73 -10.58 -16.56 -21.71
C PRO A 73 -9.73 -15.34 -21.28
N LEU A 74 -10.38 -14.32 -20.70
CA LEU A 74 -9.71 -13.09 -20.24
C LEU A 74 -8.51 -13.37 -19.32
N ALA A 75 -8.65 -14.32 -18.38
CA ALA A 75 -7.60 -14.66 -17.42
C ALA A 75 -6.33 -15.19 -18.09
N GLU A 76 -6.43 -15.93 -19.20
CA GLU A 76 -5.29 -16.45 -19.95
C GLU A 76 -4.56 -15.33 -20.70
N ARG A 77 -5.32 -14.44 -21.36
CA ARG A 77 -4.76 -13.27 -22.05
C ARG A 77 -4.10 -12.31 -21.08
N MET A 78 -4.74 -12.06 -19.94
CA MET A 78 -4.16 -11.29 -18.84
C MET A 78 -2.89 -11.95 -18.30
N SER A 79 -2.86 -13.27 -18.11
CA SER A 79 -1.65 -13.97 -17.65
C SER A 79 -0.50 -13.91 -18.67
N THR A 80 -0.80 -13.80 -19.96
CA THR A 80 0.20 -13.58 -21.01
C THR A 80 0.82 -12.18 -20.90
N ALA A 81 -0.02 -11.15 -20.73
CA ALA A 81 0.45 -9.77 -20.54
C ALA A 81 1.12 -9.54 -19.18
N PHE A 82 0.67 -10.26 -18.16
CA PHE A 82 1.10 -10.16 -16.77
C PHE A 82 1.55 -11.53 -16.22
N PRO A 83 2.77 -12.02 -16.58
CA PRO A 83 3.20 -13.38 -16.23
C PRO A 83 3.24 -13.71 -14.73
N TRP A 84 3.30 -12.70 -13.86
CA TRP A 84 3.24 -12.89 -12.41
C TRP A 84 1.89 -13.51 -11.95
N MET A 85 0.81 -13.36 -12.73
CA MET A 85 -0.49 -14.00 -12.44
C MET A 85 -0.40 -15.53 -12.44
N LEU A 86 0.61 -16.12 -13.08
CA LEU A 86 0.83 -17.57 -13.09
C LEU A 86 1.15 -18.15 -11.71
N ALA A 87 1.54 -17.32 -10.74
CA ALA A 87 1.68 -17.76 -9.35
C ALA A 87 0.34 -17.94 -8.62
N LEU A 88 -0.73 -17.32 -9.12
CA LEU A 88 -2.08 -17.39 -8.53
C LEU A 88 -2.77 -18.72 -8.91
N SER A 89 -3.73 -19.15 -8.08
CA SER A 89 -4.64 -20.24 -8.40
C SER A 89 -5.51 -19.90 -9.64
N PRO A 90 -6.07 -20.90 -10.37
CA PRO A 90 -6.92 -20.62 -11.52
C PRO A 90 -8.12 -19.72 -11.20
N GLU A 91 -8.72 -19.89 -10.02
CA GLU A 91 -9.81 -19.05 -9.52
C GLU A 91 -9.34 -17.61 -9.28
N ASP A 92 -8.23 -17.44 -8.56
CA ASP A 92 -7.65 -16.12 -8.30
C ASP A 92 -7.19 -15.41 -9.56
N ARG A 93 -6.73 -16.12 -10.59
CA ARG A 93 -6.40 -15.51 -11.89
C ARG A 93 -7.63 -14.89 -12.55
N ALA A 94 -8.79 -15.55 -12.45
CA ALA A 94 -10.03 -15.02 -13.00
C ALA A 94 -10.50 -13.78 -12.22
N THR A 95 -10.47 -13.83 -10.89
CA THR A 95 -10.81 -12.70 -10.02
C THR A 95 -9.85 -11.53 -10.25
N CYS A 96 -8.54 -11.79 -10.26
CA CYS A 96 -7.52 -10.79 -10.53
C CYS A 96 -7.70 -10.10 -11.89
N ALA A 97 -7.99 -10.87 -12.94
CA ALA A 97 -8.25 -10.32 -14.26
C ALA A 97 -9.43 -9.34 -14.26
N GLN A 98 -10.53 -9.71 -13.59
CA GLN A 98 -11.73 -8.88 -13.50
C GLN A 98 -11.49 -7.63 -12.66
N ASP A 99 -10.90 -7.77 -11.47
CA ASP A 99 -10.57 -6.66 -10.57
C ASP A 99 -9.69 -5.61 -11.25
N LEU A 100 -8.69 -6.06 -12.00
CA LEU A 100 -7.80 -5.17 -12.75
C LEU A 100 -8.53 -4.39 -13.84
N VAL A 101 -9.45 -5.02 -14.57
CA VAL A 101 -10.27 -4.35 -15.58
C VAL A 101 -11.20 -3.33 -14.93
N ASP A 102 -11.86 -3.69 -13.83
CA ASP A 102 -12.80 -2.80 -13.15
C ASP A 102 -12.09 -1.60 -12.50
N ALA A 103 -10.93 -1.84 -11.87
CA ALA A 103 -10.08 -0.77 -11.34
C ALA A 103 -9.55 0.14 -12.45
N ALA A 104 -9.17 -0.41 -13.60
CA ALA A 104 -8.75 0.39 -14.76
C ALA A 104 -9.88 1.28 -15.27
N ARG A 105 -11.08 0.73 -15.44
CA ARG A 105 -12.26 1.48 -15.88
C ARG A 105 -12.58 2.62 -14.90
N ALA A 106 -12.52 2.35 -13.59
CA ALA A 106 -12.71 3.37 -12.56
C ALA A 106 -11.61 4.45 -12.62
N SER A 107 -10.34 4.05 -12.68
CA SER A 107 -9.20 4.95 -12.82
C SER A 107 -9.32 5.87 -14.03
N PHE A 108 -9.51 5.33 -15.23
CA PHE A 108 -9.57 6.11 -16.47
C PHE A 108 -10.81 7.02 -16.51
N SER A 109 -11.96 6.55 -16.02
CA SER A 109 -13.19 7.36 -16.03
C SER A 109 -13.15 8.53 -15.06
N THR A 110 -12.33 8.45 -14.01
CA THR A 110 -12.21 9.46 -12.95
C THR A 110 -10.91 10.25 -12.99
N ASP A 111 -9.98 9.88 -13.89
CA ASP A 111 -8.60 10.36 -13.95
C ASP A 111 -7.89 10.23 -12.58
N GLN A 112 -8.07 9.07 -11.95
CA GLN A 112 -7.48 8.71 -10.66
C GLN A 112 -6.52 7.52 -10.82
N PRO A 113 -5.21 7.77 -11.11
CA PRO A 113 -4.21 6.71 -11.32
C PRO A 113 -4.12 5.72 -10.15
N HIS A 114 -4.33 6.22 -8.92
CA HIS A 114 -4.08 5.47 -7.71
C HIS A 114 -5.00 4.24 -7.54
N LEU A 115 -6.21 4.23 -8.14
CA LEU A 115 -7.14 3.10 -7.99
C LEU A 115 -6.59 1.83 -8.66
N VAL A 116 -6.26 1.90 -9.96
CA VAL A 116 -5.68 0.78 -10.70
C VAL A 116 -4.28 0.41 -10.20
N LEU A 117 -3.48 1.39 -9.80
CA LEU A 117 -2.13 1.11 -9.29
C LEU A 117 -2.17 0.42 -7.93
N ALA A 118 -3.12 0.78 -7.06
CA ALA A 118 -3.31 0.09 -5.78
C ALA A 118 -3.76 -1.36 -6.01
N GLU A 119 -4.74 -1.58 -6.90
CA GLU A 119 -5.25 -2.92 -7.19
C GLU A 119 -4.19 -3.82 -7.85
N LEU A 120 -3.43 -3.28 -8.81
CA LEU A 120 -2.29 -3.96 -9.42
C LEU A 120 -1.22 -4.31 -8.39
N THR A 121 -0.93 -3.40 -7.45
CA THR A 121 0.06 -3.65 -6.39
C THR A 121 -0.41 -4.76 -5.45
N SER A 122 -1.68 -4.72 -5.00
CA SER A 122 -2.29 -5.74 -4.16
C SER A 122 -2.18 -7.14 -4.76
N TRP A 123 -2.62 -7.31 -6.00
CA TRP A 123 -2.57 -8.61 -6.68
C TRP A 123 -1.14 -9.07 -6.98
N LYS A 124 -0.27 -8.18 -7.46
CA LYS A 124 1.11 -8.53 -7.79
C LYS A 124 1.91 -8.95 -6.55
N GLU A 125 1.74 -8.26 -5.43
CA GLU A 125 2.44 -8.59 -4.19
C GLU A 125 1.87 -9.84 -3.52
N THR A 126 0.56 -10.10 -3.68
CA THR A 126 -0.06 -11.39 -3.33
C THR A 126 0.57 -12.53 -4.12
N ALA A 127 0.65 -12.40 -5.45
CA ALA A 127 1.27 -13.40 -6.32
C ALA A 127 2.74 -13.64 -5.96
N ALA A 128 3.49 -12.57 -5.67
CA ALA A 128 4.88 -12.67 -5.23
C ALA A 128 5.03 -13.38 -3.88
N ALA A 129 4.11 -13.16 -2.94
CA ALA A 129 4.07 -13.88 -1.68
C ALA A 129 3.80 -15.38 -1.87
N ILE A 130 2.80 -15.74 -2.69
CA ILE A 130 2.48 -17.13 -3.01
C ILE A 130 3.66 -17.83 -3.69
N ALA A 131 4.29 -17.16 -4.67
CA ALA A 131 5.48 -17.69 -5.36
C ALA A 131 6.67 -17.90 -4.41
N ALA A 132 6.78 -17.08 -3.36
CA ALA A 132 7.79 -17.20 -2.32
C ALA A 132 7.40 -18.23 -1.23
N GLY A 133 6.26 -18.93 -1.38
CA GLY A 133 5.78 -19.95 -0.44
C GLY A 133 5.14 -19.38 0.83
N LEU A 134 4.86 -18.08 0.89
CA LEU A 134 4.22 -17.45 2.05
C LEU A 134 2.73 -17.79 2.12
N GLY A 135 2.18 -17.81 3.33
CA GLY A 135 0.78 -18.16 3.59
C GLY A 135 0.46 -19.65 3.46
N ARG A 136 1.49 -20.51 3.38
CA ARG A 136 1.33 -21.96 3.50
C ARG A 136 1.38 -22.35 4.98
N GLY A 137 0.24 -22.79 5.53
CA GLY A 137 0.10 -23.24 6.92
C GLY A 137 -0.74 -22.27 7.76
N GLU A 138 -1.50 -22.81 8.71
CA GLU A 138 -2.21 -22.00 9.70
C GLU A 138 -1.20 -21.40 10.68
N PRO A 139 -1.23 -20.08 10.92
CA PRO A 139 -0.37 -19.47 11.93
C PRO A 139 -0.69 -20.03 13.32
N GLU A 140 0.34 -20.30 14.11
CA GLU A 140 0.19 -20.63 15.52
C GLU A 140 -0.16 -19.36 16.30
N TRP A 141 -1.44 -19.21 16.61
CA TRP A 141 -1.97 -18.08 17.36
C TRP A 141 -1.54 -18.15 18.82
N LEU A 142 -1.16 -17.00 19.38
CA LEU A 142 -1.10 -16.81 20.83
C LEU A 142 -2.54 -16.74 21.37
N ASP A 143 -2.74 -17.21 22.60
CA ASP A 143 -3.99 -16.98 23.31
C ASP A 143 -4.25 -15.47 23.45
N ASP A 144 -5.53 -15.05 23.48
CA ASP A 144 -5.90 -13.63 23.49
C ASP A 144 -5.29 -12.85 24.68
N ASP A 145 -5.00 -13.55 25.79
CA ASP A 145 -4.35 -13.01 26.99
C ASP A 145 -2.82 -12.91 26.85
N ASP A 146 -2.22 -13.66 25.92
CA ASP A 146 -0.77 -13.74 25.66
C ASP A 146 -0.32 -12.89 24.46
N ASP A 147 -1.24 -12.18 23.81
CA ASP A 147 -0.91 -11.22 22.75
C ASP A 147 0.17 -10.22 23.21
N VAL A 148 1.31 -10.21 22.53
CA VAL A 148 2.40 -9.30 22.89
C VAL A 148 2.11 -7.89 22.37
N VAL A 149 1.92 -6.92 23.26
CA VAL A 149 1.75 -5.51 22.87
C VAL A 149 2.99 -5.01 22.13
N VAL A 150 2.79 -4.58 20.90
CA VAL A 150 3.86 -4.00 20.08
C VAL A 150 4.05 -2.57 20.50
N VAL A 151 5.15 -2.31 21.20
CA VAL A 151 5.56 -0.96 21.56
C VAL A 151 6.33 -0.29 20.44
N ARG A 152 6.19 1.03 20.34
CA ARG A 152 7.00 1.85 19.44
C ARG A 152 8.47 1.58 19.74
N PRO A 153 9.28 1.18 18.75
CA PRO A 153 10.71 1.02 18.97
C PRO A 153 11.32 2.39 19.36
N TRP A 154 11.68 2.54 20.66
CA TRP A 154 12.32 3.66 21.41
C TRP A 154 11.76 5.10 21.29
N ARG A 155 11.50 5.67 22.48
CA ARG A 155 11.64 7.09 22.84
C ARG A 155 12.13 7.16 24.30
N TRP A 156 13.37 7.59 24.56
CA TRP A 156 13.89 7.99 25.89
C TRP A 156 15.05 9.01 25.71
N PRO A 157 15.19 10.07 26.56
CA PRO A 157 14.60 10.26 27.88
C PRO A 157 13.31 11.11 27.96
N PRO A 158 12.57 11.02 29.08
CA PRO A 158 11.59 11.98 29.51
C PRO A 158 12.38 13.06 30.22
N SER A 159 12.18 14.29 29.75
CA SER A 159 12.11 15.32 30.75
C SER A 159 10.78 15.10 31.49
N ALA A 160 10.87 14.78 32.77
CA ALA A 160 9.78 14.95 33.72
C ALA A 160 9.50 16.46 33.85
N ALA A 161 8.93 17.06 32.81
CA ALA A 161 8.39 18.40 32.83
C ALA A 161 7.40 18.50 31.67
N SER A 162 6.13 18.20 32.00
CA SER A 162 4.95 18.80 31.41
C SER A 162 4.97 19.01 29.89
N LEU A 163 4.62 17.95 29.14
CA LEU A 163 3.96 18.17 27.85
C LEU A 163 2.47 17.90 28.06
N PRO A 164 1.58 18.87 27.74
CA PRO A 164 0.15 18.64 27.87
C PRO A 164 -0.20 17.43 27.00
N LEU A 165 -1.07 16.53 27.52
CA LEU A 165 -1.71 15.51 26.69
C LEU A 165 -2.26 16.21 25.44
N ALA A 166 -1.60 16.03 24.30
CA ALA A 166 -2.18 16.39 23.02
C ALA A 166 -3.52 15.63 22.92
N PRO A 167 -4.60 16.28 22.43
CA PRO A 167 -5.94 15.74 22.55
C PRO A 167 -5.98 14.36 21.88
N ARG A 168 -6.45 13.39 22.68
CA ARG A 168 -6.62 11.96 22.43
C ARG A 168 -7.25 11.69 21.05
N ARG A 169 -6.46 11.71 19.97
CA ARG A 169 -6.86 11.12 18.68
C ARG A 169 -6.86 9.61 18.87
N ARG A 170 -7.97 8.97 18.48
CA ARG A 170 -8.23 7.53 18.61
C ARG A 170 -7.09 6.70 17.98
N SER A 171 -6.06 6.38 18.76
CA SER A 171 -4.96 5.52 18.35
C SER A 171 -5.37 4.06 18.52
N SER A 172 -5.16 3.26 17.48
CA SER A 172 -5.25 1.80 17.55
C SER A 172 -4.05 1.26 18.33
N THR A 173 -4.24 0.16 19.04
CA THR A 173 -3.13 -0.57 19.70
C THR A 173 -2.61 -1.63 18.74
N SER A 174 -1.30 -1.82 18.63
CA SER A 174 -0.72 -2.93 17.85
C SER A 174 -0.33 -4.09 18.77
N ARG A 175 -0.61 -5.33 18.35
CA ARG A 175 -0.33 -6.56 19.09
C ARG A 175 0.25 -7.62 18.14
N CYS A 176 1.23 -8.39 18.57
CA CYS A 176 1.65 -9.59 17.86
C CYS A 176 0.70 -10.73 18.23
N ALA A 177 0.05 -11.28 17.22
CA ALA A 177 -0.89 -12.38 17.38
C ALA A 177 -0.22 -13.76 17.33
N THR A 178 1.05 -13.83 16.92
CA THR A 178 1.83 -15.06 16.82
C THR A 178 3.22 -14.85 17.42
N ALA A 179 3.85 -15.94 17.90
CA ALA A 179 5.23 -15.90 18.38
C ALA A 179 6.23 -15.49 17.28
N ASP A 180 5.99 -15.95 16.05
CA ASP A 180 6.80 -15.59 14.88
C ASP A 180 6.71 -14.10 14.54
N ALA A 181 5.54 -13.48 14.66
CA ALA A 181 5.39 -12.04 14.49
C ALA A 181 6.17 -11.26 15.55
N ALA A 182 6.16 -11.72 16.81
CA ALA A 182 6.93 -11.08 17.88
C ALA A 182 8.44 -11.15 17.62
N LYS A 183 8.95 -12.31 17.22
CA LYS A 183 10.37 -12.49 16.85
C LYS A 183 10.74 -11.64 15.64
N GLY A 184 9.96 -11.72 14.55
CA GLY A 184 10.23 -10.94 13.34
C GLY A 184 10.19 -9.44 13.58
N TRP A 185 9.30 -8.94 14.45
CA TRP A 185 9.29 -7.53 14.84
C TRP A 185 10.57 -7.11 15.57
N GLN A 186 11.07 -7.93 16.49
CA GLN A 186 12.33 -7.68 17.20
C GLN A 186 13.52 -7.66 16.23
N ASP A 187 13.58 -8.61 15.30
CA ASP A 187 14.63 -8.68 14.27
C ASP A 187 14.61 -7.45 13.34
N LEU A 188 13.42 -6.99 12.93
CA LEU A 188 13.28 -5.73 12.18
C LEU A 188 13.70 -4.52 13.01
N ALA A 189 13.38 -4.50 14.30
CA ALA A 189 13.74 -3.39 15.19
C ALA A 189 15.27 -3.26 15.31
N ALA A 190 15.99 -4.39 15.28
CA ALA A 190 17.44 -4.42 15.30
C ALA A 190 18.08 -3.93 13.98
N THR A 191 17.39 -4.06 12.83
CA THR A 191 17.99 -3.89 11.50
C THR A 191 17.51 -2.65 10.74
N ILE A 192 16.23 -2.28 10.85
CA ILE A 192 15.61 -1.16 10.14
C ILE A 192 14.89 -0.22 11.11
N ARG A 193 15.66 0.20 12.10
CA ARG A 193 15.27 0.98 13.28
C ARG A 193 14.25 2.09 13.02
N ASN A 194 14.61 3.08 12.20
CA ASN A 194 13.78 4.26 11.95
C ASN A 194 12.55 3.94 11.08
N PRO A 195 12.68 3.21 9.95
CA PRO A 195 11.52 2.77 9.17
C PRO A 195 10.48 1.99 9.97
N LEU A 196 10.90 1.13 10.92
CA LEU A 196 9.97 0.38 11.73
C LEU A 196 9.19 1.25 12.73
N ALA A 197 9.81 2.32 13.24
CA ALA A 197 9.12 3.29 14.08
C ALA A 197 8.05 4.05 13.29
N GLU A 198 8.33 4.44 12.04
CA GLU A 198 7.36 5.06 11.15
C GLU A 198 6.22 4.09 10.77
N ALA A 199 6.54 2.81 10.53
CA ALA A 199 5.55 1.76 10.30
C ALA A 199 4.63 1.59 11.51
N TRP A 200 5.17 1.58 12.73
CA TRP A 200 4.37 1.54 13.95
C TRP A 200 3.45 2.77 14.08
N ASP A 201 3.99 3.98 13.86
CA ASP A 201 3.23 5.22 13.89
C ASP A 201 2.12 5.23 12.83
N PHE A 202 2.35 4.62 11.66
CA PHE A 202 1.34 4.46 10.60
C PHE A 202 0.25 3.46 11.00
N LEU A 203 0.62 2.25 11.42
CA LEU A 203 -0.32 1.17 11.77
C LEU A 203 -1.22 1.56 12.95
N THR A 204 -0.71 2.28 13.94
CA THR A 204 -1.52 2.71 15.08
C THR A 204 -2.46 3.89 14.77
N ARG A 205 -2.25 4.63 13.67
CA ARG A 205 -3.07 5.80 13.32
C ARG A 205 -4.02 5.55 12.16
N THR A 206 -3.54 4.92 11.10
CA THR A 206 -4.23 4.80 9.81
C THR A 206 -3.98 3.44 9.14
N PRO A 207 -4.19 2.30 9.83
CA PRO A 207 -3.76 0.98 9.35
C PRO A 207 -4.42 0.56 8.03
N LEU A 208 -5.64 1.03 7.77
CA LEU A 208 -6.43 0.67 6.58
C LEU A 208 -6.30 1.71 5.45
N THR A 209 -5.36 2.66 5.54
CA THR A 209 -5.11 3.60 4.44
C THR A 209 -4.27 2.92 3.36
N LYS A 210 -4.79 2.85 2.13
CA LYS A 210 -4.03 2.30 0.99
C LYS A 210 -2.90 3.25 0.59
N THR A 211 -1.68 2.74 0.56
CA THR A 211 -0.47 3.46 0.11
C THR A 211 0.38 2.51 -0.74
N PRO A 212 1.42 3.00 -1.45
CA PRO A 212 2.34 2.12 -2.16
C PRO A 212 3.04 1.06 -1.29
N THR A 213 3.04 1.24 0.03
CA THR A 213 3.61 0.31 1.00
C THR A 213 2.58 -0.34 1.91
N ASN A 214 1.29 -0.02 1.80
CA ASN A 214 0.25 -0.58 2.65
C ASN A 214 -0.99 -0.91 1.84
N TYR A 215 -1.34 -2.19 1.73
CA TYR A 215 -2.43 -2.63 0.88
C TYR A 215 -2.99 -3.97 1.36
N PRO A 216 -4.29 -4.23 1.12
CA PRO A 216 -4.86 -5.55 1.36
C PRO A 216 -4.25 -6.57 0.40
N LEU A 217 -4.05 -7.80 0.89
CA LEU A 217 -3.76 -8.95 0.04
C LEU A 217 -5.04 -9.39 -0.68
N ARG A 218 -4.89 -10.30 -1.64
CA ARG A 218 -5.98 -10.75 -2.52
C ARG A 218 -6.06 -12.27 -2.58
N GLY A 219 -7.18 -12.74 -3.12
CA GLY A 219 -7.38 -14.16 -3.39
C GLY A 219 -7.20 -15.03 -2.17
N ASP A 220 -6.48 -16.14 -2.33
CA ASP A 220 -6.18 -17.13 -1.28
C ASP A 220 -5.50 -16.53 -0.04
N LEU A 221 -4.76 -15.41 -0.20
CA LEU A 221 -4.12 -14.72 0.92
C LEU A 221 -4.93 -13.51 1.43
N GLY A 222 -6.05 -13.17 0.81
CA GLY A 222 -6.80 -11.94 1.09
C GLY A 222 -7.51 -11.94 2.44
N THR A 223 -7.73 -13.10 3.04
CA THR A 223 -8.40 -13.24 4.33
C THR A 223 -7.61 -14.11 5.30
N ILE A 224 -7.83 -13.88 6.59
CA ILE A 224 -7.33 -14.72 7.67
C ILE A 224 -8.42 -14.96 8.71
N SER A 225 -8.47 -16.18 9.26
CA SER A 225 -9.39 -16.56 10.33
C SER A 225 -8.66 -16.56 11.67
N ARG A 226 -9.26 -15.93 12.69
CA ARG A 226 -8.85 -16.05 14.09
C ARG A 226 -10.10 -16.37 14.92
N GLY A 227 -10.14 -17.56 15.50
CA GLY A 227 -11.38 -18.15 16.03
C GLY A 227 -12.45 -18.27 14.94
N ASP A 228 -13.70 -17.92 15.24
CA ASP A 228 -14.83 -17.98 14.30
C ASP A 228 -14.97 -16.71 13.41
N LYS A 229 -14.00 -15.79 13.47
CA LYS A 229 -14.04 -14.52 12.71
C LYS A 229 -13.06 -14.53 11.56
N ILE A 230 -13.54 -14.05 10.41
CA ILE A 230 -12.73 -13.82 9.21
C ILE A 230 -12.41 -12.33 9.11
N HIS A 231 -11.15 -12.02 8.86
CA HIS A 231 -10.65 -10.66 8.71
C HIS A 231 -9.98 -10.48 7.35
N GLU A 232 -10.06 -9.27 6.78
CA GLU A 232 -9.24 -8.89 5.62
C GLU A 232 -7.77 -8.83 6.05
N ARG A 233 -6.90 -9.54 5.33
CA ARG A 233 -5.46 -9.56 5.57
C ARG A 233 -4.80 -8.43 4.79
N TRP A 234 -3.95 -7.67 5.47
CA TRP A 234 -3.20 -6.55 4.93
C TRP A 234 -1.71 -6.81 4.97
N GLN A 235 -0.99 -6.22 4.02
CA GLN A 235 0.46 -6.18 3.99
C GLN A 235 0.96 -4.74 4.11
N HIS A 236 1.86 -4.51 5.07
CA HIS A 236 2.66 -3.29 5.19
C HIS A 236 4.14 -3.58 4.90
N LYS A 237 4.77 -2.77 4.05
CA LYS A 237 6.21 -2.77 3.79
C LYS A 237 6.83 -1.56 4.50
N PRO A 238 7.68 -1.75 5.52
CA PRO A 238 8.32 -0.63 6.23
C PRO A 238 9.12 0.30 5.32
N THR A 239 9.59 -0.19 4.17
CA THR A 239 10.26 0.62 3.15
C THR A 239 9.76 0.26 1.76
N LEU A 240 9.73 1.24 0.85
CA LEU A 240 9.22 1.07 -0.52
C LEU A 240 10.01 0.03 -1.34
N LYS A 241 11.34 0.09 -1.23
CA LYS A 241 12.27 -0.79 -1.97
C LYS A 241 12.71 -2.02 -1.17
N GLY A 242 12.35 -2.10 0.12
CA GLY A 242 12.74 -3.24 0.95
C GLY A 242 11.94 -4.50 0.67
N THR A 243 12.45 -5.60 1.22
CA THR A 243 11.86 -6.93 1.10
C THR A 243 11.07 -7.35 2.33
N ALA A 244 11.19 -6.61 3.44
CA ALA A 244 10.44 -6.84 4.67
C ALA A 244 8.93 -6.61 4.46
N ARG A 245 8.12 -7.48 5.08
CA ARG A 245 6.66 -7.47 4.98
C ARG A 245 6.06 -7.74 6.36
N ILE A 246 5.06 -6.97 6.72
CA ILE A 246 4.27 -7.14 7.94
C ILE A 246 2.87 -7.49 7.49
N TRP A 247 2.43 -8.70 7.78
CA TRP A 247 1.05 -9.13 7.57
C TRP A 247 0.25 -8.85 8.83
N PHE A 248 -0.91 -8.24 8.65
CA PHE A 248 -1.76 -7.85 9.77
C PHE A 248 -3.23 -7.85 9.39
N PHE A 249 -4.08 -7.83 10.41
CA PHE A 249 -5.49 -7.52 10.26
C PHE A 249 -5.93 -6.56 11.37
N VAL A 250 -7.12 -5.98 11.24
CA VAL A 250 -7.67 -5.05 12.23
C VAL A 250 -8.97 -5.63 12.80
N ALA A 251 -9.04 -5.75 14.12
CA ALA A 251 -10.25 -6.11 14.85
C ALA A 251 -10.39 -5.20 16.08
N ASP A 252 -11.58 -4.67 16.32
CA ASP A 252 -11.90 -3.85 17.50
C ASP A 252 -10.91 -2.69 17.79
N ARG A 253 -10.36 -2.08 16.72
CA ARG A 253 -9.31 -1.03 16.74
C ARG A 253 -7.96 -1.50 17.29
N THR A 254 -7.70 -2.78 17.20
CA THR A 254 -6.39 -3.38 17.43
C THR A 254 -5.84 -3.89 16.11
N VAL A 255 -4.60 -3.53 15.85
CA VAL A 255 -3.82 -4.05 14.71
C VAL A 255 -3.12 -5.31 15.20
N TYR A 256 -3.49 -6.45 14.64
CA TYR A 256 -2.91 -7.74 14.96
C TYR A 256 -1.88 -8.11 13.92
N LEU A 257 -0.60 -8.13 14.30
CA LEU A 257 0.49 -8.59 13.45
C LEU A 257 0.45 -10.13 13.43
N GLU A 258 0.13 -10.67 12.27
CA GLU A 258 0.02 -12.10 12.02
C GLU A 258 1.39 -12.70 11.72
N GLN A 259 2.15 -12.07 10.83
CA GLN A 259 3.50 -12.50 10.46
C GLN A 259 4.37 -11.29 10.16
N VAL A 260 5.64 -11.35 10.57
CA VAL A 260 6.64 -10.31 10.29
C VAL A 260 7.84 -10.94 9.59
N HIS A 261 7.93 -10.70 8.28
CA HIS A 261 8.97 -11.25 7.42
C HIS A 261 10.12 -10.25 7.29
N THR A 262 11.34 -10.67 7.64
CA THR A 262 12.52 -9.79 7.70
C THR A 262 13.25 -9.64 6.35
N ARG A 263 13.06 -10.57 5.41
CA ARG A 263 13.65 -10.58 4.05
C ARG A 263 12.77 -11.27 3.02
N HIS A 264 13.16 -11.24 1.75
CA HIS A 264 12.51 -12.05 0.72
C HIS A 264 12.80 -13.53 0.99
N PRO A 265 11.80 -14.44 0.94
CA PRO A 265 11.99 -15.87 1.28
C PRO A 265 13.00 -16.64 0.41
N ASN A 266 13.48 -16.03 -0.68
CA ASN A 266 14.46 -16.62 -1.60
C ASN A 266 15.90 -16.10 -1.36
N GLU A 267 16.16 -15.30 -0.32
CA GLU A 267 17.51 -14.85 0.05
C GLU A 267 18.19 -15.74 1.11
N THR A 268 17.53 -16.81 1.54
CA THR A 268 18.13 -17.87 2.37
C THR A 268 18.04 -19.21 1.65
N LYS A 269 18.90 -19.39 0.65
CA LYS A 269 19.60 -20.64 0.33
C LYS A 269 20.97 -20.31 -0.22
#